data_AF-A0AA90N998-F1
#
_entry.id   AF-A0AA90N998-F1
#
_cell.length_a   1.000
_cell.length_b   1.000
_cell.length_c   1.000
_cell.angle_alpha   90.00
_cell.angle_beta   90.00
_cell.angle_gamma   90.00
#
_symmetry.space_group_name_H-M   'P 1'
#
loop_
_entity.id
_entity.type
_entity.pdbx_description
1 polymer ?
#
loop_
_entity_poly.entity_id
_entity_poly.type
_entity_poly.pdbx_seq_one_letter_code
_entity_poly.pdbx_strand_id
1 'polypeptide(L)'
;MRMRIPVGLAAAVWLVAPSVVTAAPPPGALLGQFAQNQLQNCAAICPYAAQGVVTVPVGAVTAPLALLQTAAATGDPFRAVGAAARSVTAPADAAMTGIIGNDLNQVVPRFQNGVLIGMVHVLRFADGTGSVDGMRSDLLAALQEPLPPVAPTPPPLTTPPPFAITPAPSGPLQVAAVEAANAFFAAAFYVPELSLLGATQTANAAASTLASTGDPVAAVRAGANAAGAVATENAAILERTLTRASAASIESPGAGRQSEPPTGSPRESSTGSSVSDDGGVTGAGD
;
A
#
# COMPACT_ATOMS: atom_id res chain seq x y z
N MET A 1 64.32 -6.18 24.68
CA MET A 1 63.43 -6.10 25.86
C MET A 1 62.00 -6.28 25.40
N ARG A 2 61.35 -7.39 25.78
CA ARG A 2 59.94 -7.68 25.45
C ARG A 2 59.08 -7.23 26.63
N MET A 3 58.19 -6.26 26.41
CA MET A 3 57.28 -5.75 27.42
C MET A 3 55.92 -6.41 27.22
N ARG A 4 55.50 -7.23 28.19
CA ARG A 4 54.17 -7.85 28.26
C ARG A 4 53.28 -6.92 29.08
N ILE A 5 52.13 -6.52 28.53
CA ILE A 5 51.08 -5.82 29.27
C ILE A 5 49.99 -6.84 29.64
N PRO A 6 49.63 -6.98 30.91
CA PRO A 6 48.60 -7.92 31.34
C PRO A 6 47.19 -7.39 31.03
N VAL A 7 46.37 -8.27 30.46
CA VAL A 7 44.92 -8.09 30.31
C VAL A 7 44.29 -8.37 31.67
N GLY A 8 43.68 -7.34 32.27
CA GLY A 8 42.97 -7.45 33.54
C GLY A 8 41.70 -6.61 33.52
N LEU A 9 40.61 -7.25 33.97
CA LEU A 9 39.30 -6.70 34.33
C LEU A 9 38.34 -6.31 33.18
N ALA A 10 37.68 -7.34 32.63
CA ALA A 10 36.33 -7.20 32.11
C ALA A 10 35.36 -7.13 33.31
N ALA A 11 34.99 -5.92 33.73
CA ALA A 11 33.87 -5.70 34.64
C ALA A 11 32.57 -5.83 33.83
N ALA A 12 31.76 -6.82 34.20
CA ALA A 12 30.43 -7.03 33.68
C ALA A 12 29.51 -5.87 34.07
N VAL A 13 29.27 -4.95 33.14
CA VAL A 13 28.16 -4.00 33.22
C VAL A 13 26.90 -4.73 32.77
N TRP A 14 26.13 -5.22 33.73
CA TRP A 14 24.75 -5.61 33.50
C TRP A 14 23.96 -4.34 33.16
N LEU A 15 23.70 -4.13 31.88
CA LEU A 15 22.70 -3.17 31.41
C LEU A 15 21.33 -3.70 31.82
N VAL A 16 20.81 -3.21 32.95
CA VAL A 16 19.37 -3.21 33.19
C VAL A 16 18.80 -2.19 32.19
N ALA A 17 18.29 -2.67 31.07
CA ALA A 17 17.54 -1.83 30.15
C ALA A 17 16.34 -1.27 30.93
N PRO A 18 16.16 0.06 31.01
CA PRO A 18 14.94 0.61 31.57
C PRO A 18 13.78 0.11 30.71
N SER A 19 12.83 -0.58 31.33
CA SER A 19 11.52 -0.87 30.74
C SER A 19 10.89 0.48 30.41
N VAL A 20 11.02 0.92 29.15
CA VAL A 20 10.34 2.12 28.68
C VAL A 20 8.86 1.77 28.72
N VAL A 21 8.16 2.24 29.75
CA VAL A 21 6.71 2.32 29.70
C VAL A 21 6.43 3.31 28.59
N THR A 22 6.13 2.81 27.39
CA THR A 22 5.65 3.64 26.28
C THR A 22 4.32 4.21 26.73
N ALA A 23 4.36 5.44 27.25
CA ALA A 23 3.14 6.18 27.57
C ALA A 23 2.25 6.18 26.32
N ALA A 24 0.96 5.92 26.52
CA ALA A 24 0.01 5.97 25.41
C ALA A 24 0.11 7.33 24.69
N PRO A 25 -0.02 7.36 23.36
CA PRO A 25 0.00 8.61 22.61
C PRO A 25 -0.95 9.66 23.22
N PRO A 26 -0.52 10.93 23.33
CA PRO A 26 -1.40 11.97 23.85
C PRO A 26 -2.64 12.10 22.96
N PRO A 27 -3.82 12.42 23.52
CA PRO A 27 -5.04 12.61 22.74
C PRO A 27 -4.82 13.61 21.60
N GLY A 28 -5.22 13.23 20.39
CA GLY A 28 -5.06 14.06 19.19
C GLY A 28 -3.72 13.92 18.48
N ALA A 29 -2.71 13.22 19.03
CA ALA A 29 -1.42 13.03 18.36
C ALA A 29 -1.55 12.37 16.97
N LEU A 30 -2.41 11.34 16.87
CA LEU A 30 -2.71 10.68 15.59
C LEU A 30 -3.35 11.63 14.58
N LEU A 31 -4.34 12.43 14.99
CA LEU A 31 -5.00 13.39 14.11
C LEU A 31 -4.03 14.49 13.66
N GLY A 32 -3.19 14.99 14.56
CA GLY A 32 -2.16 15.97 14.27
C GLY A 32 -1.14 15.44 13.25
N GLN A 33 -0.62 14.24 13.46
CA GLN A 33 0.32 13.61 12.54
C GLN A 33 -0.33 13.25 11.19
N PHE A 34 -1.59 12.80 11.20
CA PHE A 34 -2.33 12.59 9.96
C PHE A 34 -2.46 13.89 9.14
N ALA A 35 -2.84 15.01 9.77
CA ALA A 35 -2.92 16.30 9.10
C ALA A 35 -1.55 16.78 8.57
N GLN A 36 -0.49 16.58 9.36
CA GLN A 36 0.88 16.85 8.92
C GLN A 36 1.27 16.01 7.69
N ASN A 37 0.88 14.74 7.65
CA ASN A 37 1.11 13.88 6.50
C ASN A 37 0.33 14.34 5.26
N GLN A 38 -0.90 14.84 5.40
CA GLN A 38 -1.62 15.43 4.25
C GLN A 38 -0.86 16.63 3.67
N LEU A 39 -0.28 17.47 4.51
CA LEU A 39 0.54 18.60 4.07
C LEU A 39 1.83 18.14 3.38
N GLN A 40 2.53 17.13 3.92
CA GLN A 40 3.74 16.58 3.31
C GLN A 40 3.46 15.88 1.97
N ASN A 41 2.39 15.08 1.91
CA ASN A 41 1.97 14.40 0.69
C ASN A 41 1.59 15.42 -0.39
N CYS A 42 0.85 16.48 -0.03
CA CYS A 42 0.59 17.58 -0.97
C CYS A 42 1.88 18.31 -1.35
N ALA A 43 2.80 18.59 -0.43
CA ALA A 43 4.06 19.23 -0.78
C ALA A 43 4.88 18.42 -1.81
N ALA A 44 4.76 17.09 -1.80
CA ALA A 44 5.38 16.21 -2.80
C ALA A 44 4.66 16.23 -4.17
N ILE A 45 3.33 16.30 -4.20
CA ILE A 45 2.53 16.12 -5.43
C ILE A 45 2.03 17.44 -6.03
N CYS A 46 1.59 18.37 -5.18
CA CYS A 46 0.92 19.62 -5.54
C CYS A 46 1.74 20.54 -6.48
N PRO A 47 3.09 20.61 -6.41
CA PRO A 47 3.86 21.36 -7.41
C PRO A 47 3.63 20.88 -8.85
N TYR A 48 3.49 19.57 -9.04
CA TYR A 48 3.25 18.96 -10.35
C TYR A 48 1.78 19.11 -10.80
N ALA A 49 0.84 19.08 -9.85
CA ALA A 49 -0.56 19.43 -10.15
C ALA A 49 -0.68 20.89 -10.59
N ALA A 50 -0.04 21.82 -9.89
CA ALA A 50 0.02 23.23 -10.28
C ALA A 50 0.70 23.40 -11.64
N GLN A 51 1.81 22.70 -11.88
CA GLN A 51 2.46 22.65 -13.19
C GLN A 51 1.48 22.21 -14.27
N GLY A 52 0.75 21.10 -14.08
CA GLY A 52 -0.22 20.59 -15.05
C GLY A 52 -1.35 21.58 -15.33
N VAL A 53 -1.96 22.14 -14.27
CA VAL A 53 -3.04 23.13 -14.36
C VAL A 53 -2.62 24.40 -15.11
N VAL A 54 -1.34 24.77 -15.08
CA VAL A 54 -0.84 25.94 -15.81
C VAL A 54 -0.38 25.58 -17.22
N THR A 55 0.48 24.58 -17.34
CA THR A 55 1.21 24.29 -18.59
C THR A 55 0.35 23.60 -19.64
N VAL A 56 -0.64 22.78 -19.24
CA VAL A 56 -1.55 22.13 -20.21
C VAL A 56 -2.46 23.16 -20.88
N PRO A 57 -3.15 24.08 -20.18
CA PRO A 57 -3.91 25.14 -20.83
C PRO A 57 -3.06 26.07 -21.69
N VAL A 58 -1.85 26.45 -21.25
CA VAL A 58 -0.92 27.23 -22.07
C VAL A 58 -0.56 26.47 -23.35
N GLY A 59 -0.29 25.17 -23.24
CA GLY A 59 -0.07 24.28 -24.37
C GLY A 59 -1.23 24.26 -25.36
N ALA A 60 -2.47 24.21 -24.84
CA ALA A 60 -3.68 24.20 -25.66
C ALA A 60 -3.90 25.54 -26.38
N VAL A 61 -3.70 26.67 -25.68
CA VAL A 61 -3.80 28.01 -26.26
C VAL A 61 -2.73 28.25 -27.33
N THR A 62 -1.53 27.69 -27.16
CA THR A 62 -0.41 27.83 -28.10
C THR A 62 -0.39 26.79 -29.23
N ALA A 63 -1.24 25.75 -29.17
CA ALA A 63 -1.30 24.69 -30.18
C ALA A 63 -1.53 25.19 -31.62
N PRO A 64 -2.43 26.17 -31.89
CA PRO A 64 -2.60 26.70 -33.24
C PRO A 64 -1.33 27.38 -33.77
N LEU A 65 -0.58 28.04 -32.90
CA LEU A 65 0.68 28.67 -33.29
C LEU A 65 1.74 27.62 -33.64
N ALA A 66 1.87 26.56 -32.83
CA ALA A 66 2.79 25.45 -33.11
C ALA A 66 2.45 24.75 -34.44
N LEU A 67 1.17 24.58 -34.74
CA LEU A 67 0.68 24.07 -36.02
C LEU A 67 1.16 24.96 -37.18
N LEU A 68 0.82 26.25 -37.14
CA LEU A 68 1.13 27.19 -38.22
C LEU A 68 2.65 27.34 -38.44
N GLN A 69 3.43 27.46 -37.36
CA GLN A 69 4.88 27.58 -37.44
C GLN A 69 5.51 26.34 -38.06
N THR A 70 5.08 25.15 -37.63
CA THR A 70 5.63 23.89 -38.15
C THR A 70 5.20 23.64 -39.59
N ALA A 71 3.95 23.96 -39.95
CA ALA A 71 3.47 23.89 -41.32
C ALA A 71 4.29 24.81 -42.25
N ALA A 72 4.54 26.05 -41.82
CA ALA A 72 5.37 26.98 -42.59
C ALA A 72 6.83 26.54 -42.70
N ALA A 73 7.40 25.96 -41.64
CA ALA A 73 8.80 25.55 -41.61
C ALA A 73 9.08 24.24 -42.37
N THR A 74 8.13 23.30 -42.38
CA THR A 74 8.35 21.95 -42.89
C THR A 74 7.58 21.64 -44.16
N GLY A 75 6.48 22.36 -44.44
CA GLY A 75 5.53 22.00 -45.50
C GLY A 75 4.77 20.69 -45.22
N ASP A 76 4.93 20.08 -44.04
CA ASP A 76 4.37 18.78 -43.70
C ASP A 76 3.17 18.95 -42.73
N PRO A 77 1.93 18.64 -43.18
CA PRO A 77 0.75 18.81 -42.34
C PRO A 77 0.72 17.85 -41.15
N PHE A 78 1.31 16.65 -41.26
CA PHE A 78 1.35 15.70 -40.15
C PHE A 78 2.33 16.14 -39.08
N ARG A 79 3.52 16.64 -39.46
CA ARG A 79 4.45 17.24 -38.48
C ARG A 79 3.82 18.42 -37.77
N ALA A 80 3.06 19.25 -38.50
CA ALA A 80 2.34 20.38 -37.92
C ALA A 80 1.27 19.94 -36.90
N VAL A 81 0.46 18.92 -37.22
CA VAL A 81 -0.51 18.35 -36.28
C VAL A 81 0.20 17.73 -35.08
N GLY A 82 1.28 16.98 -35.30
CA GLY A 82 2.08 16.40 -34.22
C GLY A 82 2.66 17.46 -33.28
N ALA A 83 3.18 18.57 -33.82
CA ALA A 83 3.70 19.69 -33.03
C ALA A 83 2.59 20.35 -32.18
N ALA A 84 1.41 20.54 -32.76
CA ALA A 84 0.24 21.07 -32.06
C ALA A 84 -0.26 20.12 -30.96
N ALA A 85 -0.32 18.82 -31.22
CA ALA A 85 -0.69 17.83 -30.20
C ALA A 85 0.36 17.80 -29.07
N ARG A 86 1.65 17.83 -29.43
CA ARG A 86 2.76 17.80 -28.48
C ARG A 86 2.77 19.00 -27.54
N SER A 87 2.29 20.18 -27.96
CA SER A 87 2.21 21.34 -27.07
C SER A 87 1.30 21.09 -25.86
N VAL A 88 0.35 20.15 -25.96
CA VAL A 88 -0.56 19.75 -24.88
C VAL A 88 -0.08 18.47 -24.19
N THR A 89 0.27 17.44 -24.97
CA THR A 89 0.58 16.11 -24.41
C THR A 89 1.89 16.10 -23.63
N ALA A 90 2.90 16.86 -24.03
CA ALA A 90 4.18 16.90 -23.32
C ALA A 90 4.07 17.49 -21.91
N PRO A 91 3.44 18.67 -21.69
CA PRO A 91 3.25 19.17 -20.33
C PRO A 91 2.30 18.28 -19.50
N ALA A 92 1.29 17.67 -20.11
CA ALA A 92 0.41 16.72 -19.42
C ALA A 92 1.19 15.49 -18.92
N ASP A 93 2.02 14.90 -19.77
CA ASP A 93 2.88 13.77 -19.45
C ASP A 93 3.90 14.10 -18.35
N ALA A 94 4.53 15.28 -18.42
CA ALA A 94 5.45 15.75 -17.39
C ALA A 94 4.75 15.94 -16.03
N ALA A 95 3.56 16.56 -16.03
CA ALA A 95 2.78 16.75 -14.80
C ALA A 95 2.34 15.41 -14.21
N MET A 96 1.79 14.49 -15.02
CA MET A 96 1.35 13.18 -14.54
C MET A 96 2.51 12.31 -14.07
N THR A 97 3.67 12.37 -14.74
CA THR A 97 4.90 11.70 -14.28
C THR A 97 5.29 12.20 -12.88
N GLY A 98 5.22 13.50 -12.65
CA GLY A 98 5.48 14.08 -11.33
C GLY A 98 4.44 13.66 -10.29
N ILE A 99 3.15 13.75 -10.61
CA ILE A 99 2.05 13.39 -9.71
C ILE A 99 2.10 11.91 -9.33
N ILE A 100 1.94 11.03 -10.32
CA ILE A 100 1.85 9.58 -10.12
C ILE A 100 3.19 9.02 -9.65
N GLY A 101 4.31 9.55 -10.16
CA GLY A 101 5.62 9.18 -9.69
C GLY A 101 5.78 9.42 -8.20
N ASN A 102 5.41 10.59 -7.68
CA ASN A 102 5.52 10.86 -6.25
C ASN A 102 4.45 10.11 -5.42
N ASP A 103 3.25 9.93 -5.98
CA ASP A 103 2.17 9.19 -5.30
C ASP A 103 2.58 7.72 -5.07
N LEU A 104 2.96 7.01 -6.14
CA LEU A 104 3.36 5.61 -6.08
C LEU A 104 4.70 5.38 -5.36
N ASN A 105 5.62 6.35 -5.36
CA ASN A 105 6.88 6.20 -4.65
C ASN A 105 6.78 6.53 -3.16
N GLN A 106 5.87 7.42 -2.77
CA GLN A 106 5.90 8.00 -1.42
C GLN A 106 4.58 7.91 -0.68
N VAL A 107 3.49 8.38 -1.29
CA VAL A 107 2.21 8.58 -0.61
C VAL A 107 1.45 7.26 -0.47
N VAL A 108 1.27 6.52 -1.57
CA VAL A 108 0.62 5.19 -1.53
C VAL A 108 1.37 4.23 -0.61
N PRO A 109 2.71 4.09 -0.68
CA PRO A 109 3.45 3.25 0.24
C PRO A 109 3.23 3.63 1.72
N ARG A 110 3.20 4.91 2.06
CA ARG A 110 2.93 5.39 3.43
C ARG A 110 1.52 5.02 3.88
N PHE A 111 0.53 5.22 3.01
CA PHE A 111 -0.85 4.83 3.28
C PHE A 111 -0.99 3.32 3.49
N GLN A 112 -0.34 2.53 2.63
CA GLN A 112 -0.28 1.07 2.76
C GLN A 112 0.30 0.63 4.09
N ASN A 113 1.40 1.24 4.55
CA ASN A 113 1.99 0.92 5.86
C ASN A 113 0.95 1.06 7.00
N GLY A 114 0.22 2.18 7.05
CA GLY A 114 -0.83 2.39 8.05
C GLY A 114 -1.94 1.34 8.00
N VAL A 115 -2.37 0.93 6.80
CA VAL A 115 -3.38 -0.13 6.63
C VAL A 115 -2.85 -1.49 7.10
N LEU A 116 -1.61 -1.85 6.77
CA LEU A 116 -1.00 -3.11 7.19
C LEU A 116 -0.85 -3.18 8.71
N ILE A 117 -0.41 -2.09 9.35
CA ILE A 117 -0.35 -1.97 10.81
C ILE A 117 -1.73 -2.20 11.43
N GLY A 118 -2.74 -1.48 10.97
CA GLY A 118 -4.11 -1.62 11.48
C GLY A 118 -4.65 -3.03 11.32
N MET A 119 -4.44 -3.65 10.17
CA MET A 119 -4.89 -5.01 9.87
C MET A 119 -4.20 -6.06 10.75
N VAL A 120 -2.87 -5.99 10.92
CA VAL A 120 -2.14 -6.90 11.81
C VAL A 120 -2.63 -6.75 13.25
N HIS A 121 -2.87 -5.53 13.73
CA HIS A 121 -3.42 -5.31 15.08
C HIS A 121 -4.85 -5.82 15.24
N VAL A 122 -5.71 -5.69 14.22
CA VAL A 122 -7.06 -6.27 14.25
C VAL A 122 -7.01 -7.80 14.40
N LEU A 123 -6.10 -8.47 13.68
CA LEU A 123 -5.91 -9.91 13.81
C LEU A 123 -5.36 -10.29 15.19
N ARG A 124 -4.44 -9.50 15.74
CA ARG A 124 -3.93 -9.67 17.11
C ARG A 124 -5.01 -9.43 18.17
N PHE A 125 -6.00 -8.57 17.93
CA PHE A 125 -7.14 -8.45 18.84
C PHE A 125 -8.00 -9.71 18.82
N ALA A 126 -8.20 -10.31 17.64
CA ALA A 126 -9.00 -11.52 17.49
C ALA A 126 -8.34 -12.75 18.15
N ASP A 127 -7.01 -12.83 18.18
CA ASP A 127 -6.27 -13.91 18.83
C ASP A 127 -5.87 -13.62 20.30
N GLY A 128 -6.23 -12.45 20.82
CA GLY A 128 -5.98 -12.03 22.19
C GLY A 128 -4.55 -11.57 22.50
N THR A 129 -3.69 -11.42 21.48
CA THR A 129 -2.30 -10.96 21.64
C THR A 129 -2.10 -9.45 21.47
N GLY A 130 -3.12 -8.74 20.97
CA GLY A 130 -3.07 -7.30 20.67
C GLY A 130 -3.58 -6.40 21.78
N SER A 131 -3.17 -5.13 21.75
CA SER A 131 -3.73 -4.06 22.60
C SER A 131 -4.02 -2.77 21.82
N VAL A 132 -5.07 -2.04 22.22
CA VAL A 132 -5.43 -0.76 21.59
C VAL A 132 -4.29 0.25 21.69
N ASP A 133 -3.58 0.27 22.82
CA ASP A 133 -2.46 1.17 23.02
C ASP A 133 -1.25 0.80 22.16
N GLY A 134 -0.98 -0.49 21.95
CA GLY A 134 0.02 -0.97 21.01
C GLY A 134 -0.28 -0.52 19.58
N MET A 135 -1.53 -0.69 19.13
CA MET A 135 -1.97 -0.21 17.81
C MET A 135 -1.80 1.30 17.66
N ARG A 136 -2.20 2.08 18.67
CA ARG A 136 -2.04 3.54 18.65
C ARG A 136 -0.58 3.96 18.60
N SER A 137 0.30 3.29 19.35
CA SER A 137 1.73 3.55 19.35
C SER A 137 2.35 3.26 17.99
N ASP A 138 2.08 2.10 17.40
CA ASP A 138 2.63 1.70 16.11
C ASP A 138 2.11 2.59 14.98
N LEU A 139 0.82 2.95 15.00
CA LEU A 139 0.25 3.89 14.03
C LEU A 139 0.87 5.29 14.17
N LEU A 140 1.08 5.78 15.40
CA LEU A 140 1.71 7.08 15.59
C LEU A 140 3.15 7.07 15.06
N ALA A 141 3.89 6.02 15.37
CA ALA A 141 5.26 5.85 14.93
C ALA A 141 5.35 5.79 13.40
N ALA A 142 4.46 5.03 12.74
CA ALA A 142 4.36 5.00 11.28
C ALA A 142 3.96 6.35 10.67
N LEU A 143 3.04 7.08 11.30
CA LEU A 143 2.67 8.43 10.83
C LEU A 143 3.85 9.42 10.93
N GLN A 144 4.79 9.19 11.85
CA GLN A 144 5.99 10.02 12.02
C GLN A 144 7.13 9.66 11.07
N GLU A 145 7.01 8.56 10.30
CA GLU A 145 8.04 8.19 9.34
C GLU A 145 8.15 9.22 8.21
N PRO A 146 9.37 9.63 7.84
CA PRO A 146 9.58 10.52 6.71
C PRO A 146 9.09 9.87 5.40
N LEU A 147 8.78 10.70 4.41
CA LEU A 147 8.52 10.19 3.06
C LEU A 147 9.78 9.46 2.56
N PRO A 148 9.63 8.29 1.90
CA PRO A 148 10.76 7.62 1.28
C PRO A 148 11.33 8.49 0.14
N PRO A 149 12.60 8.30 -0.21
CA PRO A 149 13.20 9.04 -1.33
C PRO A 149 12.44 8.78 -2.63
N VAL A 150 12.36 9.79 -3.50
CA VAL A 150 11.82 9.61 -4.85
C VAL A 150 12.74 8.68 -5.63
N ALA A 151 12.17 7.66 -6.27
CA ALA A 151 12.90 6.76 -7.17
C ALA A 151 12.30 6.80 -8.60
N PRO A 152 13.10 6.45 -9.63
CA PRO A 152 12.61 6.41 -11.03
C PRO A 152 11.50 5.36 -11.25
N THR A 153 11.46 4.33 -10.41
CA THR A 153 10.47 3.26 -10.45
C THR A 153 9.84 3.13 -9.07
N PRO A 154 8.50 2.95 -8.98
CA PRO A 154 7.83 2.70 -7.71
C PRO A 154 8.49 1.54 -6.95
N PRO A 155 8.58 1.61 -5.61
CA PRO A 155 9.09 0.50 -4.82
C PRO A 155 8.22 -0.74 -5.06
N PRO A 156 8.82 -1.94 -5.02
CA PRO A 156 8.04 -3.16 -5.14
C PRO A 156 7.05 -3.26 -3.96
N LEU A 157 5.86 -3.78 -4.25
CA LEU A 157 4.84 -4.11 -3.23
C LEU A 157 5.30 -5.30 -2.39
N THR A 158 6.19 -5.08 -1.43
CA THR A 158 6.78 -6.12 -0.57
C THR A 158 6.18 -6.13 0.83
N THR A 159 6.51 -7.18 1.56
CA THR A 159 6.29 -7.26 3.00
C THR A 159 7.61 -7.55 3.72
N PRO A 160 8.03 -6.67 4.66
CA PRO A 160 7.42 -5.37 4.96
C PRO A 160 7.55 -4.39 3.77
N PRO A 161 6.66 -3.38 3.68
CA PRO A 161 6.86 -2.24 2.77
C PRO A 161 8.17 -1.50 3.14
N PRO A 162 8.68 -0.56 2.32
CA PRO A 162 9.95 0.14 2.57
C PRO A 162 9.98 1.05 3.81
N PHE A 163 8.97 0.92 4.68
CA PHE A 163 8.85 1.61 5.95
C PHE A 163 9.26 0.68 7.09
N ALA A 164 9.99 1.21 8.06
CA ALA A 164 10.66 0.42 9.08
C ALA A 164 9.70 -0.08 10.18
N ILE A 165 8.50 0.52 10.29
CA ILE A 165 7.63 0.36 11.48
C ILE A 165 6.44 -0.60 11.23
N THR A 166 6.36 -1.33 10.12
CA THR A 166 5.33 -2.37 9.96
C THR A 166 5.61 -3.58 10.88
N PRO A 167 4.73 -3.95 11.83
CA PRO A 167 4.92 -5.16 12.60
C PRO A 167 4.99 -6.37 11.67
N ALA A 168 5.98 -7.23 11.89
CA ALA A 168 6.09 -8.47 11.13
C ALA A 168 4.82 -9.32 11.36
N PRO A 169 4.16 -9.81 10.29
CA PRO A 169 3.04 -10.72 10.45
C PRO A 169 3.51 -12.00 11.14
N SER A 170 2.78 -12.43 12.17
CA SER A 170 3.04 -13.67 12.90
C SER A 170 2.00 -14.72 12.55
N GLY A 171 2.45 -15.85 12.02
CA GLY A 171 1.59 -16.97 11.65
C GLY A 171 0.92 -16.82 10.27
N PRO A 172 0.36 -17.92 9.74
CA PRO A 172 -0.06 -17.99 8.34
C PRO A 172 -1.26 -17.09 8.03
N LEU A 173 -2.17 -16.87 8.98
CA LEU A 173 -3.32 -15.97 8.79
C LEU A 173 -2.89 -14.51 8.61
N GLN A 174 -1.94 -14.01 9.41
CA GLN A 174 -1.45 -12.65 9.28
C GLN A 174 -0.65 -12.47 7.98
N VAL A 175 0.15 -13.46 7.59
CA VAL A 175 0.86 -13.46 6.30
C VAL A 175 -0.13 -13.42 5.14
N ALA A 176 -1.16 -14.28 5.14
CA ALA A 176 -2.19 -14.30 4.12
C ALA A 176 -2.95 -12.96 4.03
N ALA A 177 -3.28 -12.36 5.16
CA ALA A 177 -3.95 -11.05 5.19
C ALA A 177 -3.07 -9.94 4.60
N VAL A 178 -1.78 -9.91 4.97
CA VAL A 178 -0.82 -8.93 4.43
C VAL A 178 -0.61 -9.10 2.93
N GLU A 179 -0.49 -10.33 2.43
CA GLU A 179 -0.37 -10.56 1.00
C GLU A 179 -1.66 -10.24 0.23
N ALA A 180 -2.83 -10.51 0.82
CA ALA A 180 -4.12 -10.09 0.25
C ALA A 180 -4.23 -8.55 0.18
N ALA A 181 -3.77 -7.84 1.21
CA ALA A 181 -3.70 -6.38 1.19
C ALA A 181 -2.73 -5.88 0.11
N ASN A 182 -1.56 -6.49 -0.06
CA ASN A 182 -0.64 -6.14 -1.14
C ASN A 182 -1.30 -6.30 -2.53
N ALA A 183 -2.05 -7.38 -2.75
CA ALA A 183 -2.79 -7.59 -3.99
C ALA A 183 -3.91 -6.55 -4.17
N PHE A 184 -4.61 -6.17 -3.10
CA PHE A 184 -5.58 -5.08 -3.13
C PHE A 184 -4.91 -3.75 -3.51
N PHE A 185 -3.79 -3.39 -2.89
CA PHE A 185 -3.06 -2.15 -3.20
C PHE A 185 -2.54 -2.13 -4.64
N ALA A 186 -2.08 -3.28 -5.14
CA ALA A 186 -1.70 -3.44 -6.54
C ALA A 186 -2.86 -3.10 -7.48
N ALA A 187 -4.03 -3.69 -7.24
CA ALA A 187 -5.19 -3.55 -8.10
C ALA A 187 -5.90 -2.19 -7.96
N ALA A 188 -5.91 -1.61 -6.76
CA ALA A 188 -6.66 -0.39 -6.46
C ALA A 188 -5.86 0.91 -6.66
N PHE A 189 -4.54 0.87 -6.50
CA PHE A 189 -3.69 2.07 -6.57
C PHE A 189 -2.64 1.94 -7.68
N TYR A 190 -1.75 0.96 -7.59
CA TYR A 190 -0.59 0.89 -8.50
C TYR A 190 -1.00 0.72 -9.96
N VAL A 191 -1.84 -0.27 -10.28
CA VAL A 191 -2.25 -0.53 -11.67
C VAL A 191 -3.07 0.62 -12.24
N PRO A 192 -4.09 1.17 -11.55
CA PRO A 192 -4.84 2.31 -12.06
C PRO A 192 -3.97 3.56 -12.27
N GLU A 193 -3.09 3.89 -11.32
CA GLU A 193 -2.20 5.05 -11.44
C GLU A 193 -1.18 4.85 -12.57
N LEU A 194 -0.52 3.70 -12.65
CA LEU A 194 0.39 3.41 -13.77
C LEU A 194 -0.34 3.42 -15.12
N SER A 195 -1.60 2.97 -15.17
CA SER A 195 -2.41 3.05 -16.38
C SER A 195 -2.70 4.50 -16.78
N LEU A 196 -3.00 5.37 -15.82
CA LEU A 196 -3.24 6.80 -16.05
C LEU A 196 -1.96 7.50 -16.54
N LEU A 197 -0.81 7.19 -15.95
CA LEU A 197 0.51 7.65 -16.43
C LEU A 197 0.79 7.13 -17.85
N GLY A 198 0.50 5.84 -18.09
CA GLY A 198 0.64 5.21 -19.39
C GLY A 198 -0.20 5.87 -20.47
N ALA A 199 -1.40 6.35 -20.13
CA ALA A 199 -2.26 7.08 -21.06
C ALA A 199 -1.61 8.40 -21.52
N THR A 200 -1.02 9.18 -20.61
CA THR A 200 -0.33 10.42 -20.99
C THR A 200 0.96 10.16 -21.76
N GLN A 201 1.72 9.15 -21.36
CA GLN A 201 2.93 8.73 -22.06
C GLN A 201 2.63 8.22 -23.48
N THR A 202 1.54 7.47 -23.65
CA THR A 202 1.06 6.98 -24.95
C THR A 202 0.72 8.14 -25.88
N ALA A 203 -0.07 9.10 -25.39
CA ALA A 203 -0.44 10.28 -26.17
C ALA A 203 0.80 11.12 -26.53
N ASN A 204 1.71 11.33 -25.57
CA ASN A 204 2.93 12.11 -25.79
C ASN A 204 3.91 11.43 -26.75
N ALA A 205 4.06 10.10 -26.67
CA ALA A 205 4.90 9.32 -27.58
C ALA A 205 4.38 9.44 -29.02
N ALA A 206 3.08 9.23 -29.24
CA ALA A 206 2.47 9.38 -30.55
C ALA A 206 2.62 10.81 -31.10
N ALA A 207 2.28 11.82 -30.30
CA ALA A 207 2.40 13.23 -30.71
C ALA A 207 3.85 13.62 -31.02
N SER A 208 4.80 13.20 -30.19
CA SER A 208 6.23 13.49 -30.38
C SER A 208 6.82 12.80 -31.61
N THR A 209 6.44 11.55 -31.87
CA THR A 209 6.85 10.85 -33.10
C THR A 209 6.23 11.49 -34.33
N LEU A 210 4.95 11.87 -34.29
CA LEU A 210 4.31 12.55 -35.41
C LEU A 210 4.96 13.91 -35.69
N ALA A 211 5.25 14.69 -34.65
CA ALA A 211 5.91 16.00 -34.77
C ALA A 211 7.31 15.89 -35.40
N SER A 212 8.05 14.85 -35.01
CA SER A 212 9.44 14.66 -35.46
C SER A 212 9.52 14.07 -36.87
N THR A 213 8.67 13.11 -37.21
CA THR A 213 8.78 12.29 -38.42
C THR A 213 7.78 12.63 -39.52
N GLY A 214 6.59 13.14 -39.19
CA GLY A 214 5.49 13.28 -40.14
C GLY A 214 4.79 11.97 -40.51
N ASP A 215 5.22 10.84 -39.95
CA ASP A 215 4.67 9.53 -40.27
C ASP A 215 3.58 9.12 -39.26
N PRO A 216 2.29 9.06 -39.66
CA PRO A 216 1.21 8.66 -38.78
C PRO A 216 1.30 7.19 -38.33
N VAL A 217 1.84 6.30 -39.16
CA VAL A 217 2.01 4.88 -38.80
C VAL A 217 3.09 4.73 -37.74
N ALA A 218 4.22 5.45 -37.90
CA ALA A 218 5.27 5.49 -36.88
C ALA A 218 4.74 6.06 -35.56
N ALA A 219 3.92 7.12 -35.62
CA ALA A 219 3.30 7.73 -34.45
C ALA A 219 2.37 6.77 -33.70
N VAL A 220 1.47 6.07 -34.41
CA VAL A 220 0.60 5.05 -33.80
C VAL A 220 1.42 3.93 -33.18
N ARG A 221 2.49 3.47 -33.84
CA ARG A 221 3.38 2.44 -33.30
C ARG A 221 4.11 2.91 -32.03
N ALA A 222 4.58 4.15 -32.01
CA ALA A 222 5.21 4.72 -30.82
C ALA A 222 4.25 4.78 -29.62
N GLY A 223 3.01 5.22 -29.85
CA GLY A 223 1.95 5.17 -28.84
C GLY A 223 1.65 3.75 -28.38
N ALA A 224 1.46 2.80 -29.32
CA ALA A 224 1.18 1.40 -28.99
C ALA A 224 2.32 0.75 -28.19
N ASN A 225 3.58 1.06 -28.50
CA ASN A 225 4.74 0.57 -27.75
C ASN A 225 4.73 1.10 -26.31
N ALA A 226 4.43 2.39 -26.11
CA ALA A 226 4.31 2.97 -24.78
C ALA A 226 3.16 2.33 -23.97
N ALA A 227 1.99 2.15 -24.59
CA ALA A 227 0.86 1.48 -23.95
C ALA A 227 1.17 0.01 -23.61
N GLY A 228 1.85 -0.71 -24.51
CA GLY A 228 2.25 -2.10 -24.31
C GLY A 228 3.25 -2.26 -23.17
N ALA A 229 4.17 -1.32 -23.00
CA ALA A 229 5.10 -1.32 -21.87
C ALA A 229 4.36 -1.21 -20.53
N VAL A 230 3.39 -0.29 -20.42
CA VAL A 230 2.58 -0.14 -19.21
C VAL A 230 1.69 -1.35 -18.95
N ALA A 231 1.06 -1.90 -19.99
CA ALA A 231 0.24 -3.11 -19.85
C ALA A 231 1.07 -4.31 -19.34
N THR A 232 2.31 -4.46 -19.84
CA THR A 232 3.22 -5.51 -19.41
C THR A 232 3.63 -5.34 -17.95
N GLU A 233 3.97 -4.12 -17.53
CA GLU A 233 4.32 -3.85 -16.13
C GLU A 233 3.13 -4.09 -15.19
N ASN A 234 1.93 -3.62 -15.56
CA ASN A 234 0.72 -3.84 -14.77
C ASN A 234 0.39 -5.34 -14.62
N ALA A 235 0.52 -6.11 -15.71
CA ALA A 235 0.35 -7.56 -15.65
C ALA A 235 1.37 -8.21 -14.70
N ALA A 236 2.65 -7.82 -14.80
CA ALA A 236 3.70 -8.34 -13.94
C ALA A 236 3.49 -7.97 -12.46
N ILE A 237 2.94 -6.79 -12.15
CA ILE A 237 2.59 -6.38 -10.78
C ILE A 237 1.45 -7.26 -10.22
N LEU A 238 0.38 -7.46 -11.00
CA LEU A 238 -0.76 -8.28 -10.57
C LEU A 238 -0.38 -9.74 -10.41
N GLU A 239 0.34 -10.32 -11.38
CA GLU A 239 0.77 -11.71 -11.32
C GLU A 239 1.63 -11.97 -10.08
N ARG A 240 2.61 -11.09 -9.80
CA ARG A 240 3.49 -11.22 -8.63
C ARG A 240 2.73 -11.12 -7.30
N THR A 241 1.72 -10.26 -7.21
CA THR A 241 0.97 -10.07 -5.95
C THR A 241 -0.09 -11.15 -5.75
N LEU A 242 -0.81 -11.55 -6.80
CA LEU A 242 -1.78 -12.64 -6.77
C LEU A 242 -1.12 -13.99 -6.48
N THR A 243 0.05 -14.25 -7.06
CA THR A 243 0.79 -15.50 -6.79
C THR A 243 1.18 -15.61 -5.32
N ARG A 244 1.70 -14.53 -4.72
CA ARG A 244 2.04 -14.50 -3.30
C ARG A 244 0.82 -14.64 -2.40
N ALA A 245 -0.26 -13.92 -2.68
CA ALA A 245 -1.51 -14.04 -1.94
C ALA A 245 -2.09 -15.46 -2.00
N SER A 246 -2.01 -16.12 -3.17
CA SER A 246 -2.46 -17.50 -3.35
C SER A 246 -1.62 -18.48 -2.56
N ALA A 247 -0.29 -18.35 -2.59
CA ALA A 247 0.63 -19.19 -1.82
C ALA A 247 0.38 -19.06 -0.32
N ALA A 248 0.27 -17.83 0.19
CA ALA A 248 0.01 -17.57 1.61
C ALA A 248 -1.35 -18.12 2.08
N SER A 249 -2.35 -18.15 1.21
CA SER A 249 -3.67 -18.72 1.51
C SER A 249 -3.64 -20.24 1.65
N ILE A 250 -2.82 -20.94 0.85
CA ILE A 250 -2.66 -22.40 0.90
C ILE A 250 -1.94 -22.84 2.19
N GLU A 251 -0.98 -22.04 2.66
CA GLU A 251 -0.22 -22.31 3.89
C GLU A 251 -1.01 -22.03 5.19
N SER A 252 -2.22 -21.47 5.09
CA SER A 252 -3.09 -21.18 6.25
C SER A 252 -4.10 -22.32 6.49
N PRO A 253 -3.83 -23.25 7.42
CA PRO A 253 -4.75 -24.34 7.70
C PRO A 253 -5.82 -23.81 8.67
N GLY A 254 -7.01 -23.44 8.19
CA GLY A 254 -8.07 -23.07 9.14
C GLY A 254 -9.42 -22.57 8.63
N ALA A 255 -9.58 -22.04 7.42
CA ALA A 255 -10.85 -21.38 7.07
C ALA A 255 -11.96 -22.32 6.51
N GLY A 256 -11.70 -23.62 6.35
CA GLY A 256 -12.50 -24.49 5.48
C GLY A 256 -13.11 -25.77 6.07
N ARG A 257 -13.12 -25.99 7.40
CA ARG A 257 -13.92 -27.10 7.97
C ARG A 257 -15.16 -26.57 8.66
N GLN A 258 -16.19 -26.31 7.87
CA GLN A 258 -17.56 -26.23 8.35
C GLN A 258 -18.07 -27.64 8.68
N SER A 259 -18.58 -27.78 9.90
CA SER A 259 -19.72 -28.63 10.30
C SER A 259 -19.63 -30.14 10.07
N GLU A 260 -19.14 -30.86 11.08
CA GLU A 260 -19.71 -32.16 11.44
C GLU A 260 -20.51 -31.97 12.75
N PRO A 261 -21.83 -32.23 12.78
CA PRO A 261 -22.61 -32.09 14.00
C PRO A 261 -22.23 -33.22 14.98
N PRO A 262 -22.10 -32.94 16.28
CA PRO A 262 -21.80 -33.98 17.26
C PRO A 262 -22.99 -34.95 17.32
N THR A 263 -22.73 -36.19 16.94
CA THR A 263 -23.62 -37.32 17.16
C THR A 263 -23.82 -37.47 18.67
N GLY A 264 -25.09 -37.49 19.07
CA GLY A 264 -25.51 -37.32 20.46
C GLY A 264 -25.02 -38.36 21.45
N SER A 265 -25.03 -37.97 22.71
CA SER A 265 -25.15 -38.86 23.87
C SER A 265 -25.88 -38.14 25.01
N PRO A 266 -26.49 -38.90 25.93
CA PRO A 266 -27.85 -38.62 26.39
C PRO A 266 -27.94 -37.66 27.58
N ARG A 267 -29.14 -37.10 27.67
CA ARG A 267 -29.71 -36.23 28.68
C ARG A 267 -29.67 -36.87 30.08
N GLU A 268 -28.86 -36.33 30.99
CA GLU A 268 -29.09 -36.46 32.45
C GLU A 268 -29.78 -35.19 32.93
N SER A 269 -31.06 -35.33 33.25
CA SER A 269 -31.89 -34.31 33.89
C SER A 269 -31.68 -34.34 35.40
N SER A 270 -31.03 -33.32 35.95
CA SER A 270 -31.06 -33.03 37.40
C SER A 270 -31.98 -31.85 37.66
N THR A 271 -33.20 -32.14 38.08
CA THR A 271 -34.17 -31.25 38.74
C THR A 271 -34.73 -32.08 39.88
N GLY A 272 -34.84 -31.69 41.14
CA GLY A 272 -34.68 -30.46 41.87
C GLY A 272 -35.39 -30.66 43.22
N SER A 273 -35.03 -29.85 44.21
CA SER A 273 -35.80 -29.49 45.42
C SER A 273 -36.16 -30.54 46.49
N SER A 274 -35.59 -30.27 47.66
CA SER A 274 -36.10 -30.45 49.02
C SER A 274 -37.60 -30.18 49.23
N VAL A 275 -38.24 -30.92 50.14
CA VAL A 275 -39.13 -30.42 51.23
C VAL A 275 -39.34 -31.56 52.25
N SER A 276 -39.42 -31.16 53.52
CA SER A 276 -39.57 -31.94 54.74
C SER A 276 -40.94 -32.59 54.97
N ASP A 277 -40.92 -33.53 55.92
CA ASP A 277 -41.88 -33.79 57.00
C ASP A 277 -42.98 -34.87 56.89
N ASP A 278 -42.94 -35.67 57.96
CA ASP A 278 -44.03 -36.20 58.79
C ASP A 278 -44.60 -37.62 58.59
N GLY A 279 -44.46 -38.38 59.68
CA GLY A 279 -45.50 -39.21 60.31
C GLY A 279 -46.15 -40.37 59.57
N GLY A 280 -45.99 -41.60 60.11
CA GLY A 280 -46.97 -42.66 59.84
C GLY A 280 -46.55 -44.09 60.18
N VAL A 281 -46.57 -44.44 61.46
CA VAL A 281 -46.53 -45.83 61.95
C VAL A 281 -47.92 -46.47 61.80
N THR A 282 -48.02 -47.54 61.02
CA THR A 282 -48.86 -48.76 61.19
C THR A 282 -48.22 -49.83 60.29
N GLY A 283 -47.98 -51.09 60.63
CA GLY A 283 -48.50 -51.96 61.66
C GLY A 283 -49.40 -53.04 61.04
N ALA A 284 -48.83 -54.16 60.58
CA ALA A 284 -49.39 -55.53 60.58
C ALA A 284 -48.70 -56.44 59.52
N GLY A 285 -48.15 -57.58 59.98
CA GLY A 285 -47.70 -58.67 59.11
C GLY A 285 -46.69 -59.59 59.80
N ASP A 286 -47.22 -60.43 60.71
CA ASP A 286 -46.66 -61.63 61.36
C ASP A 286 -45.55 -61.52 62.42
#